data_AF-A0A2N5EWT2-F1
#
_entry.id   AF-A0A2N5EWT2-F1
#
_cell.length_a   1.000
_cell.length_b   1.000
_cell.length_c   1.000
_cell.angle_alpha   90.00
_cell.angle_beta   90.00
_cell.angle_gamma   90.00
#
_symmetry.space_group_name_H-M   'P 1'
#
loop_
_entity.id
_entity.type
_entity.pdbx_description
1 polymer ?
#
loop_
_entity_poly.entity_id
_entity_poly.type
_entity_poly.pdbx_seq_one_letter_code
_entity_poly.pdbx_strand_id
1 'polypeptide(L)'
;MPDDQRKVFLDNLVSGTAAHLPLAPGIKVSALHAGDRPGLALQVAREALQTGQLQRVLELRCEHARAFDGCFVYLDAQYALVIWHALPASNSALDRILSRMLSLAGLQALNTGSIR
;
A
#
# COMPACT_ATOMS: atom_id res chain seq x y z
N MET A 1 11.48 -7.36 -15.64
CA MET A 1 12.14 -6.55 -14.58
C MET A 1 11.12 -6.24 -13.49
N PRO A 2 11.50 -5.90 -12.24
CA PRO A 2 10.56 -5.55 -11.17
C PRO A 2 9.60 -4.41 -11.54
N ASP A 3 10.07 -3.48 -12.38
CA ASP A 3 9.30 -2.34 -12.87
C ASP A 3 8.15 -2.73 -13.81
N ASP A 4 8.30 -3.82 -14.57
CA ASP A 4 7.27 -4.31 -15.49
C ASP A 4 6.10 -4.92 -14.71
N GLN A 5 6.40 -5.64 -13.62
CA GLN A 5 5.37 -6.25 -12.77
C GLN A 5 4.55 -5.20 -12.02
N ARG A 6 5.21 -4.13 -11.54
CA ARG A 6 4.49 -3.01 -10.91
C ARG A 6 3.56 -2.32 -11.90
N LYS A 7 4.02 -2.03 -13.12
CA LYS A 7 3.17 -1.42 -14.16
C LYS A 7 1.97 -2.28 -14.51
N VAL A 8 2.18 -3.57 -14.79
CA VAL A 8 1.10 -4.51 -15.08
C VAL A 8 0.10 -4.59 -13.92
N PHE A 9 0.58 -4.60 -12.67
CA PHE A 9 -0.29 -4.55 -11.50
C PHE A 9 -1.14 -3.28 -11.46
N LEU A 10 -0.55 -2.11 -11.70
CA LEU A 10 -1.28 -0.84 -11.69
C LEU A 10 -2.31 -0.75 -12.83
N ASP A 11 -2.00 -1.27 -14.01
CA ASP A 11 -2.93 -1.33 -15.13
C ASP A 11 -4.10 -2.29 -14.84
N ASN A 12 -3.82 -3.45 -14.23
CA ASN A 12 -4.84 -4.40 -13.77
C ASN A 12 -5.74 -3.78 -12.69
N LEU A 13 -5.16 -3.01 -11.78
CA LEU A 13 -5.89 -2.32 -10.72
C LEU A 13 -6.88 -1.27 -11.28
N VAL A 14 -6.47 -0.49 -12.28
CA VAL A 14 -7.35 0.53 -12.91
C VAL A 14 -8.41 -0.09 -13.82
N SER A 15 -8.13 -1.23 -14.45
CA SER A 15 -9.14 -1.97 -15.22
C SER A 15 -10.19 -2.67 -14.35
N GLY A 16 -10.09 -2.60 -13.02
CA GLY A 16 -10.99 -3.30 -12.10
C GLY A 16 -10.73 -4.80 -12.02
N THR A 17 -9.63 -5.27 -12.59
CA THR A 17 -9.20 -6.66 -12.47
C THR A 17 -8.67 -6.92 -11.06
N ALA A 18 -9.05 -8.06 -10.46
CA ALA A 18 -8.46 -8.48 -9.20
C ALA A 18 -6.94 -8.61 -9.35
N ALA A 19 -6.20 -7.70 -8.71
CA ALA A 19 -4.76 -7.59 -8.85
C ALA A 19 -4.09 -7.76 -7.48
N HIS A 20 -2.95 -8.46 -7.47
CA HIS A 20 -2.05 -8.51 -6.32
C HIS A 20 -0.59 -8.50 -6.80
N LEU A 21 0.26 -7.82 -6.05
CA LEU A 21 1.69 -7.71 -6.27
C LEU A 21 2.41 -8.10 -4.97
N PRO A 22 3.04 -9.28 -4.90
CA PRO A 22 3.90 -9.62 -3.78
C PRO A 22 5.15 -8.75 -3.81
N LEU A 23 5.53 -8.16 -2.68
CA LEU A 23 6.73 -7.34 -2.54
C LEU A 23 7.84 -8.07 -1.78
N ALA A 24 7.47 -8.81 -0.74
CA ALA A 24 8.34 -9.63 0.09
C ALA A 24 7.50 -10.72 0.79
N PRO A 25 8.11 -11.73 1.45
CA PRO A 25 7.36 -12.69 2.25
C PRO A 25 6.46 -11.98 3.27
N GLY A 26 5.15 -12.26 3.20
CA GLY A 26 4.13 -11.62 4.05
C GLY A 26 3.83 -10.15 3.75
N ILE A 27 4.43 -9.55 2.70
CA ILE A 27 4.17 -8.15 2.31
C ILE A 27 3.67 -8.11 0.87
N LYS A 28 2.48 -7.56 0.67
CA LYS A 28 1.87 -7.45 -0.66
C LYS A 28 1.09 -6.16 -0.84
N VAL A 29 0.87 -5.83 -2.09
CA VAL A 29 -0.05 -4.79 -2.53
C VAL A 29 -1.20 -5.45 -3.27
N SER A 30 -2.43 -5.03 -3.05
CA SER A 30 -3.61 -5.67 -3.66
C SER A 30 -4.71 -4.68 -3.98
N ALA A 31 -5.56 -5.05 -4.94
CA ALA A 31 -6.87 -4.45 -5.11
C ALA A 31 -7.75 -4.85 -3.91
N LEU A 32 -8.27 -3.88 -3.19
CA LEU A 32 -9.17 -4.10 -2.05
C LEU A 32 -10.32 -3.10 -2.07
N HIS A 33 -11.54 -3.63 -2.12
CA HIS A 33 -12.76 -2.83 -2.13
C HIS A 33 -13.22 -2.54 -0.70
N ALA A 34 -13.57 -1.29 -0.43
CA ALA A 34 -14.25 -0.87 0.80
C ALA A 34 -15.72 -0.55 0.47
N GLY A 35 -16.57 -1.57 0.52
CA GLY A 35 -17.91 -1.51 -0.08
C GLY A 35 -17.82 -1.32 -1.60
N ASP A 36 -18.52 -0.34 -2.14
CA ASP A 36 -18.49 -0.02 -3.58
C ASP A 36 -17.28 0.82 -4.01
N ARG A 37 -16.39 1.17 -3.07
CA ARG A 37 -15.20 1.97 -3.37
C ARG A 37 -14.00 1.07 -3.68
N PRO A 38 -13.52 1.02 -4.93
CA PRO A 38 -12.30 0.30 -5.24
C PRO A 38 -11.11 1.02 -4.63
N GLY A 39 -10.12 0.26 -4.19
CA GLY A 39 -8.94 0.80 -3.53
C GLY A 39 -7.70 -0.04 -3.69
N LEU A 40 -6.59 0.58 -3.32
CA LEU A 40 -5.28 -0.01 -3.21
C LEU A 40 -4.99 -0.29 -1.75
N ALA A 41 -4.61 -1.52 -1.42
CA ALA A 41 -4.17 -1.90 -0.09
C ALA A 41 -2.71 -2.34 -0.10
N LEU A 42 -1.91 -1.76 0.80
CA LEU A 42 -0.64 -2.33 1.25
C LEU A 42 -0.93 -3.16 2.48
N GLN A 43 -0.59 -4.45 2.43
CA GLN A 43 -0.84 -5.41 3.50
C GLN A 43 0.48 -6.00 3.99
N VAL A 44 0.71 -5.91 5.30
CA VAL A 44 1.81 -6.56 6.00
C VAL A 44 1.20 -7.60 6.93
N ALA A 45 1.38 -8.87 6.58
CA ALA A 45 0.90 -10.00 7.36
C ALA A 45 1.47 -9.95 8.79
N ARG A 46 0.73 -10.51 9.73
CA ARG A 46 1.09 -10.46 11.16
C ARG A 46 2.50 -10.97 11.43
N GLU A 47 2.91 -12.02 10.74
CA GLU A 47 4.22 -12.65 10.83
C GLU A 47 5.36 -11.83 10.18
N ALA A 48 5.02 -10.90 9.28
CA ALA A 48 5.96 -10.00 8.62
C ALA A 48 6.03 -8.61 9.28
N LEU A 49 5.17 -8.34 10.28
CA LEU A 49 5.18 -7.10 11.04
C LEU A 49 6.45 -7.01 11.87
N GLN A 50 7.21 -5.94 11.65
CA GLN A 50 8.40 -5.66 12.46
C GLN A 50 7.99 -5.17 13.86
N THR A 51 8.79 -5.48 14.87
CA THR A 51 8.59 -4.98 16.24
C THR A 51 8.47 -3.46 16.26
N GLY A 52 7.36 -2.96 16.81
CA GLY A 52 7.08 -1.51 16.89
C GLY A 52 6.64 -0.88 15.57
N GLN A 53 6.49 -1.62 14.46
CA GLN A 53 6.07 -1.06 13.18
C GLN A 53 4.68 -0.43 13.26
N LEU A 54 3.71 -1.13 13.84
CA LEU A 54 2.36 -0.59 14.05
C LEU A 54 2.41 0.70 14.90
N GLN A 55 3.15 0.68 16.00
CA GLN A 55 3.31 1.84 16.87
C GLN A 55 3.86 3.04 16.09
N ARG A 56 4.95 2.85 15.33
CA ARG A 56 5.58 3.91 14.53
C ARG A 56 4.63 4.47 13.46
N VAL A 57 3.84 3.63 12.81
CA VAL A 57 2.83 4.08 11.83
C VAL A 57 1.78 4.95 12.51
N LEU A 58 1.33 4.58 13.71
CA LEU A 58 0.35 5.34 14.47
C LEU A 58 0.93 6.66 15.00
N GLU A 59 2.16 6.65 15.52
CA GLU A 59 2.90 7.86 15.93
C GLU A 59 3.05 8.83 14.76
N LEU A 60 3.51 8.33 13.60
CA LEU A 60 3.64 9.13 12.38
C LEU A 60 2.29 9.72 11.94
N ARG A 61 1.19 8.97 12.11
CA ARG A 61 -0.15 9.47 11.80
C ARG A 61 -0.59 10.60 12.72
N CYS A 62 -0.22 10.54 14.00
CA CYS A 62 -0.49 11.61 14.96
C CYS A 62 0.36 12.86 14.68
N GLU A 63 1.65 12.68 14.40
CA GLU A 63 2.58 13.79 14.16
C GLU A 63 2.38 14.44 12.78
N HIS A 64 2.12 13.63 11.77
CA HIS A 64 2.09 14.03 10.36
C HIS A 64 0.78 13.61 9.70
N ALA A 65 -0.36 14.02 10.27
CA ALA A 65 -1.69 13.64 9.79
C ALA A 65 -1.89 13.82 8.27
N ARG A 66 -1.37 14.92 7.69
CA ARG A 66 -1.44 15.20 6.24
C ARG A 66 -0.68 14.18 5.37
N ALA A 67 0.35 13.53 5.90
CA ALA A 67 1.05 12.48 5.17
C ALA A 67 0.14 11.28 4.88
N PHE A 68 -0.90 11.09 5.70
CA PHE A 68 -1.93 10.06 5.56
C PHE A 68 -3.17 10.54 4.81
N ASP A 69 -3.16 11.70 4.14
CA ASP A 69 -4.33 12.19 3.40
C ASP A 69 -4.78 11.15 2.35
N GLY A 70 -6.03 10.68 2.51
CA GLY A 70 -6.65 9.63 1.71
C GLY A 70 -6.26 8.20 2.09
N CYS A 71 -5.29 8.01 2.99
CA CYS A 71 -4.86 6.72 3.52
C CYS A 71 -5.60 6.38 4.82
N PHE A 72 -6.10 5.15 4.89
CA PHE A 72 -6.73 4.58 6.07
C PHE A 72 -5.86 3.46 6.62
N VAL A 73 -5.50 3.54 7.90
CA VAL A 73 -4.65 2.54 8.57
C VAL A 73 -5.49 1.76 9.56
N TYR A 74 -5.46 0.43 9.47
CA TYR A 74 -6.16 -0.47 10.38
C TYR A 74 -5.48 -1.84 10.45
N LEU A 75 -5.90 -2.65 11.43
CA LEU A 75 -5.61 -4.08 11.48
C LEU A 75 -6.82 -4.84 10.93
N ASP A 76 -6.60 -5.80 10.05
CA ASP A 76 -7.66 -6.69 9.58
C ASP A 76 -7.96 -7.82 10.60
N ALA A 77 -8.89 -8.71 10.25
CA ALA A 77 -9.29 -9.83 11.11
C ALA A 77 -8.16 -10.85 11.35
N GLN A 78 -7.08 -10.80 10.58
CA GLN A 78 -5.88 -11.64 10.74
C GLN A 78 -4.75 -10.90 11.48
N TYR A 79 -5.02 -9.69 11.98
CA TYR A 79 -4.02 -8.79 12.57
C TYR A 79 -2.91 -8.37 11.59
N ALA A 80 -3.19 -8.40 10.28
CA ALA A 80 -2.30 -7.78 9.31
C ALA A 80 -2.47 -6.27 9.36
N LEU A 81 -1.36 -5.53 9.26
CA LEU A 81 -1.41 -4.08 9.08
C LEU A 81 -1.81 -3.78 7.65
N VAL A 82 -2.89 -3.02 7.51
CA VAL A 82 -3.40 -2.55 6.23
C VAL A 82 -3.32 -1.04 6.18
N ILE A 83 -2.65 -0.53 5.15
CA ILE A 83 -2.80 0.86 4.69
C ILE A 83 -3.62 0.79 3.42
N TRP A 84 -4.79 1.43 3.40
CA TRP A 84 -5.71 1.45 2.27
C TRP A 84 -5.86 2.86 1.71
N HIS A 85 -5.97 3.00 0.39
CA HIS A 85 -6.25 4.27 -0.27
C HIS A 85 -7.25 4.04 -1.40
N ALA A 86 -8.24 4.92 -1.57
CA ALA A 86 -9.19 4.84 -2.68
C ALA A 86 -8.46 4.97 -4.03
N LEU A 87 -8.89 4.28 -5.08
CA LEU A 87 -8.23 4.42 -6.39
C LEU A 87 -8.42 5.84 -6.93
N PRO A 88 -7.33 6.54 -7.30
CA PRO A 88 -7.42 7.77 -8.07
C PRO A 88 -7.76 7.45 -9.53
N ALA A 89 -8.15 8.46 -10.29
CA ALA A 89 -8.49 8.30 -11.71
C ALA A 89 -7.28 8.10 -12.65
N SER A 90 -6.02 8.16 -12.16
CA SER A 90 -4.83 8.12 -13.00
C SER A 90 -3.69 7.22 -12.49
N ASN A 91 -3.02 6.51 -13.41
CA ASN A 91 -1.92 5.59 -13.10
C ASN A 91 -0.68 6.30 -12.52
N SER A 92 -0.40 7.53 -12.96
CA SER A 92 0.72 8.31 -12.42
C SER A 92 0.51 8.75 -10.98
N ALA A 93 -0.75 8.93 -10.55
CA ALA A 93 -1.09 9.16 -9.15
C ALA A 93 -0.96 7.88 -8.32
N LEU A 94 -1.34 6.73 -8.89
CA LEU A 94 -1.24 5.43 -8.21
C LEU A 94 0.20 5.06 -7.84
N ASP A 95 1.16 5.25 -8.74
CA ASP A 95 2.57 4.95 -8.45
C ASP A 95 3.12 5.81 -7.29
N ARG A 96 2.76 7.10 -7.28
CA ARG A 96 3.09 8.01 -6.17
C ARG A 96 2.41 7.61 -4.87
N ILE A 97 1.13 7.22 -4.93
CA ILE A 97 0.38 6.73 -3.75
C ILE A 97 1.04 5.47 -3.20
N LEU A 98 1.40 4.51 -4.05
CA LEU A 98 2.08 3.29 -3.63
C LEU A 98 3.43 3.59 -2.96
N SER A 99 4.25 4.43 -3.60
CA SER A 99 5.53 4.88 -3.03
C SER A 99 5.33 5.55 -1.67
N ARG A 100 4.30 6.40 -1.54
CA ARG A 100 3.92 7.02 -0.26
C ARG A 100 3.49 6.00 0.77
N MET A 101 2.63 5.05 0.44
CA MET A 101 2.16 4.00 1.36
C MET A 101 3.32 3.16 1.90
N LEU A 102 4.30 2.83 1.04
CA LEU A 102 5.52 2.14 1.46
C LEU A 102 6.32 2.98 2.45
N SER A 103 6.51 4.27 2.20
CA SER A 103 7.18 5.17 3.15
C SER A 103 6.43 5.31 4.47
N LEU A 104 5.09 5.42 4.45
CA LEU A 104 4.27 5.48 5.67
C LEU A 104 4.40 4.21 6.52
N ALA A 105 4.60 3.05 5.88
CA ALA A 105 4.82 1.77 6.56
C ALA A 105 6.28 1.49 6.96
N GLY A 106 7.22 2.39 6.63
CA GLY A 106 8.66 2.15 6.83
C GLY A 106 9.25 1.09 5.88
N LEU A 107 8.61 0.89 4.72
CA LEU A 107 8.94 -0.12 3.71
C LEU A 107 9.48 0.49 2.41
N GLN A 108 10.04 1.71 2.46
CA GLN A 108 10.56 2.42 1.30
C GLN A 108 11.66 1.65 0.54
N ALA A 109 12.38 0.73 1.20
CA ALA A 109 13.35 -0.15 0.53
C ALA A 109 12.70 -1.10 -0.49
N LEU A 110 11.41 -1.41 -0.33
CA LEU A 110 10.62 -2.19 -1.30
C LEU A 110 10.08 -1.32 -2.44
N ASN A 111 10.36 -0.02 -2.41
CA ASN A 111 9.99 0.87 -3.50
C ASN A 111 10.98 0.73 -4.65
N THR A 112 10.79 -0.31 -5.46
CA THR A 112 11.55 -0.49 -6.71
C THR A 112 11.09 0.45 -7.83
N GLY A 113 10.04 1.24 -7.62
CA GLY A 113 9.49 2.15 -8.60
C GLY A 113 10.08 3.55 -8.45
N SER A 114 10.72 4.03 -9.52
CA SER A 114 11.15 5.41 -9.73
C SER A 114 12.48 5.83 -9.08
N ILE A 115 13.59 5.29 -9.59
CA ILE A 115 14.78 6.12 -9.85
C ILE A 115 14.71 6.56 -11.31
N ARG A 116 14.18 7.77 -11.53
CA ARG A 116 14.57 8.63 -12.66
C ARG A 116 14.67 10.04 -12.14
#